data_AF-E3JWX4-F1
#
_entry.id   AF-E3JWX4-F1
#
_cell.length_a   1.000
_cell.length_b   1.000
_cell.length_c   1.000
_cell.angle_alpha   90.00
_cell.angle_beta   90.00
_cell.angle_gamma   90.00
#
_symmetry.space_group_name_H-M   'P 1'
#
loop_
_entity.id
_entity.type
_entity.pdbx_description
1 polymer ?
#
loop_
_entity_poly.entity_id
_entity_poly.type
_entity_poly.pdbx_seq_one_letter_code
_entity_poly.pdbx_strand_id
1 'polypeptide(L)'
;MEKINSTILKTALKAIPLLTANNYTLWQNCIDDMLDLQGLWDSLTSEKDSSIHPNIINHDNKKDAQKIWSSISDFFASTQPTNCARVFNELLDLSFNSNNVQPFITLVRTINSQLFKIGIDLPHNLVTYILLKKLCPSLKNISQKITHSDKPLTSNLVLDHLKLFNNNQAAIAARNTGSKTEVVALYSNFSKKCKIMAHNFLSNHPGSSCWMLYPHLRPANGVKANQSESTKKDQ
;
A
#
# COMPACT_ATOMS: atom_id res chain seq x y z
N MET A 1 8.21 3.66 -28.02
CA MET A 1 9.19 3.99 -26.97
C MET A 1 9.43 2.75 -26.13
N GLU A 2 10.60 2.13 -26.29
CA GLU A 2 11.03 1.04 -25.42
C GLU A 2 11.08 1.54 -23.97
N LYS A 3 10.43 0.83 -23.06
CA LYS A 3 10.54 1.10 -21.63
C LYS A 3 11.99 0.82 -21.22
N ILE A 4 12.78 1.87 -21.07
CA ILE A 4 14.11 1.78 -20.45
C ILE A 4 13.95 1.08 -19.11
N ASN A 5 14.71 0.02 -18.88
CA ASN A 5 14.61 -0.80 -17.68
C ASN A 5 14.85 0.07 -16.43
N SER A 6 13.86 0.13 -15.54
CA SER A 6 13.92 0.87 -14.27
C SER A 6 15.16 0.52 -13.43
N THR A 7 15.66 -0.71 -13.55
CA THR A 7 16.90 -1.16 -12.90
C THR A 7 18.15 -0.47 -13.44
N ILE A 8 18.23 -0.26 -14.76
CA ILE A 8 19.37 0.41 -15.41
C ILE A 8 19.43 1.88 -14.99
N LEU A 9 18.27 2.55 -15.03
CA LEU A 9 18.13 3.93 -14.55
C LEU A 9 18.53 4.08 -13.07
N LYS A 10 18.11 3.14 -12.22
CA LYS A 10 18.46 3.16 -10.79
C LYS A 10 19.94 2.94 -10.53
N THR A 11 20.61 2.14 -11.35
CA THR A 11 22.06 1.94 -11.27
C THR A 11 22.82 3.16 -11.78
N ALA A 12 22.40 3.74 -12.91
CA ALA A 12 22.97 4.97 -13.44
C ALA A 12 22.87 6.13 -12.44
N LEU A 13 21.70 6.32 -11.82
CA LEU A 13 21.49 7.33 -10.77
C LEU A 13 22.41 7.15 -9.55
N LYS A 14 22.77 5.92 -9.20
CA LYS A 14 23.70 5.63 -8.10
C LYS A 14 25.17 5.84 -8.49
N ALA A 15 25.49 5.81 -9.78
CA ALA A 15 26.84 5.98 -10.30
C ALA A 15 27.22 7.45 -10.48
N ILE A 16 26.25 8.38 -10.47
CA ILE A 16 26.51 9.82 -10.54
C ILE A 16 27.32 10.24 -9.30
N PRO A 17 28.55 10.75 -9.47
CA PRO A 17 29.37 11.18 -8.35
C PRO A 17 28.74 12.41 -7.68
N LEU A 18 28.99 12.63 -6.38
CA LEU A 18 28.63 13.89 -5.74
C LEU A 18 29.41 15.04 -6.39
N LEU A 19 28.72 16.11 -6.81
CA LEU A 19 29.37 17.27 -7.43
C LEU A 19 30.30 17.95 -6.41
N THR A 20 31.56 18.13 -6.80
CA THR A 20 32.61 18.85 -6.07
C THR A 20 33.29 19.83 -7.03
N ALA A 21 34.13 20.72 -6.52
CA ALA A 21 34.87 21.67 -7.36
C ALA A 21 35.78 21.01 -8.41
N ASN A 22 36.22 19.76 -8.17
CA ASN A 22 37.29 19.12 -8.96
C ASN A 22 36.81 17.99 -9.86
N ASN A 23 35.51 17.62 -9.85
CA ASN A 23 34.99 16.49 -10.62
C ASN A 23 33.88 16.90 -11.60
N TYR A 24 33.81 18.19 -11.93
CA TYR A 24 32.76 18.74 -12.80
C TYR A 24 32.63 18.02 -14.13
N THR A 25 33.72 17.82 -14.88
CA THR A 25 33.68 17.17 -16.20
C THR A 25 33.13 15.75 -16.12
N LEU A 26 33.53 15.00 -15.10
CA LEU A 26 33.03 13.63 -14.88
C LEU A 26 31.54 13.64 -14.50
N TRP A 27 31.15 14.53 -13.59
CA TRP A 27 29.77 14.69 -13.18
C TRP A 27 28.86 15.11 -14.34
N GLN A 28 29.31 16.08 -15.12
CA GLN A 28 28.61 16.60 -16.29
C GLN A 28 28.38 15.49 -17.32
N ASN A 29 29.42 14.76 -17.71
CA ASN A 29 29.30 13.66 -18.66
C ASN A 29 28.29 12.60 -18.18
N CYS A 30 28.30 12.26 -16.87
CA CYS A 30 27.33 11.32 -16.32
C CYS A 30 25.88 11.82 -16.36
N ILE A 31 25.67 13.14 -16.20
CA ILE A 31 24.34 13.76 -16.32
C ILE A 31 23.89 13.82 -17.77
N ASP A 32 24.78 14.21 -18.68
CA ASP A 32 24.52 14.28 -20.12
C ASP A 32 24.13 12.89 -20.65
N ASP A 33 24.94 11.86 -20.36
CA ASP A 33 24.64 10.45 -20.70
C ASP A 33 23.28 9.99 -20.14
N MET A 34 22.93 10.41 -18.93
CA MET A 34 21.65 10.05 -18.30
C MET A 34 20.46 10.75 -18.97
N LEU A 35 20.60 12.03 -19.33
CA LEU A 35 19.57 12.79 -20.01
C LEU A 35 19.36 12.27 -21.45
N ASP A 36 20.44 11.90 -22.12
CA ASP A 36 20.42 11.24 -23.44
C ASP A 36 19.71 9.89 -23.37
N LEU A 37 20.05 9.05 -22.37
CA LEU A 37 19.38 7.77 -22.16
C LEU A 37 17.87 7.92 -21.96
N GLN A 38 17.40 9.04 -21.40
CA GLN A 38 15.98 9.32 -21.20
C GLN A 38 15.31 10.03 -22.39
N GLY A 39 16.07 10.38 -23.44
CA GLY A 39 15.57 11.20 -24.56
C GLY A 39 15.20 12.63 -24.16
N LEU A 40 15.74 13.11 -23.04
CA LEU A 40 15.46 14.45 -22.49
C LEU A 40 16.48 15.49 -22.95
N TRP A 41 17.67 15.06 -23.36
CA TRP A 41 18.75 15.96 -23.76
C TRP A 41 18.37 16.86 -24.92
N ASP A 42 17.85 16.29 -26.01
CA ASP A 42 17.37 17.07 -27.17
C ASP A 42 16.25 18.04 -26.77
N SER A 43 15.38 17.66 -25.83
CA SER A 43 14.31 18.54 -25.35
C SER A 43 14.84 19.70 -24.51
N LEU A 44 15.97 19.52 -23.81
CA LEU A 44 16.60 20.54 -22.96
C LEU A 44 17.56 21.44 -23.72
N THR A 45 18.14 20.94 -24.81
CA THR A 45 19.18 21.62 -25.60
C THR A 45 18.70 22.10 -26.96
N SER A 46 17.52 21.68 -27.44
CA SER A 46 16.99 22.25 -28.67
C SER A 46 16.70 23.74 -28.49
N GLU A 47 17.27 24.56 -29.38
CA GLU A 47 17.08 26.01 -29.44
C GLU A 47 15.61 26.46 -29.59
N LYS A 48 14.66 25.53 -29.73
CA LYS A 48 13.25 25.86 -29.94
C LYS A 48 12.58 26.48 -28.71
N ASP A 49 13.12 26.29 -27.51
CA ASP A 49 12.70 27.03 -26.31
C ASP A 49 13.75 28.08 -25.92
N SER A 50 13.89 29.12 -26.75
CA SER A 50 14.78 30.28 -26.51
C SER A 50 14.52 31.01 -25.17
N SER A 51 13.43 30.68 -24.47
CA SER A 51 13.09 31.18 -23.14
C SER A 51 13.81 30.44 -21.99
N ILE A 52 14.35 29.23 -22.21
CA ILE A 52 14.90 28.40 -21.12
C ILE A 52 16.38 28.69 -20.91
N HIS A 53 17.16 28.76 -22.00
CA HIS A 53 18.61 29.01 -21.95
C HIS A 53 19.03 30.26 -21.16
N PRO A 54 18.45 31.46 -21.35
CA PRO A 54 18.88 32.65 -20.62
C PRO A 54 18.49 32.65 -19.13
N ASN A 55 17.48 31.86 -18.74
CA ASN A 55 17.07 31.71 -17.34
C ASN A 55 17.93 30.69 -16.58
N ILE A 56 18.53 29.73 -17.28
CA ILE A 56 19.35 28.67 -16.68
C ILE A 56 20.86 28.99 -16.79
N ILE A 57 21.32 29.49 -17.93
CA ILE A 57 22.73 29.82 -18.19
C ILE A 57 22.83 31.29 -18.63
N ASN A 58 23.37 32.13 -17.76
CA ASN A 58 23.64 33.54 -18.01
C ASN A 58 25.15 33.82 -18.01
N HIS A 59 25.54 35.05 -18.35
CA HIS A 59 26.97 35.42 -18.43
C HIS A 59 27.69 35.30 -17.07
N ASP A 60 26.96 35.30 -15.95
CA ASP A 60 27.50 35.29 -14.59
C ASP A 60 27.67 33.88 -14.02
N ASN A 61 26.83 32.92 -14.41
CA ASN A 61 26.86 31.54 -13.91
C ASN A 61 27.49 30.53 -14.89
N LYS A 62 27.74 30.91 -16.15
CA LYS A 62 28.25 30.00 -17.21
C LYS A 62 29.53 29.21 -16.84
N LYS A 63 30.34 29.69 -15.90
CA LYS A 63 31.58 29.04 -15.45
C LYS A 63 31.46 28.38 -14.08
N ASP A 64 30.31 28.49 -13.42
CA ASP A 64 30.06 27.98 -12.07
C ASP A 64 28.95 26.93 -12.11
N ALA A 65 29.38 25.67 -12.10
CA ALA A 65 28.51 24.51 -12.17
C ALA A 65 27.48 24.45 -11.02
N GLN A 66 27.84 24.92 -9.82
CA GLN A 66 26.91 24.94 -8.69
C GLN A 66 25.81 25.96 -8.92
N LYS A 67 26.15 27.12 -9.49
CA LYS A 67 25.15 28.13 -9.87
C LYS A 67 24.28 27.67 -11.03
N ILE A 68 24.84 27.02 -12.05
CA ILE A 68 24.05 26.43 -13.14
C ILE A 68 23.10 25.37 -12.57
N TRP A 69 23.60 24.46 -11.74
CA TRP A 69 22.75 23.44 -11.12
C TRP A 69 21.67 24.02 -10.20
N SER A 70 21.98 25.09 -9.47
CA SER A 70 21.00 25.81 -8.67
C SER A 70 19.94 26.46 -9.56
N SER A 71 20.33 27.12 -10.66
CA SER A 71 19.39 27.70 -11.62
C SER A 71 18.53 26.64 -12.33
N ILE A 72 19.09 25.49 -12.68
CA ILE A 72 18.33 24.31 -13.18
C ILE A 72 17.36 23.84 -12.10
N SER A 73 17.83 23.64 -10.88
CA SER A 73 17.02 23.15 -9.76
C SER A 73 15.91 24.12 -9.39
N ASP A 74 16.13 25.43 -9.49
CA ASP A 74 15.16 26.48 -9.21
C ASP A 74 14.15 26.61 -10.35
N PHE A 75 14.61 26.54 -11.59
CA PHE A 75 13.75 26.56 -12.77
C PHE A 75 12.87 25.32 -12.85
N PHE A 76 13.42 24.14 -12.58
CA PHE A 76 12.66 22.89 -12.49
C PHE A 76 12.19 22.59 -11.06
N ALA A 77 12.24 23.59 -10.17
CA ALA A 77 11.86 23.40 -8.80
C ALA A 77 10.46 22.82 -8.73
N SER A 78 10.33 21.90 -7.78
CA SER A 78 9.10 21.27 -7.38
C SER A 78 7.96 22.28 -7.19
N THR A 79 8.26 23.52 -6.77
CA THR A 79 7.32 24.59 -6.45
C THR A 79 6.79 25.41 -7.63
N GLN A 80 7.28 25.21 -8.86
CA GLN A 80 6.75 25.95 -10.00
C GLN A 80 5.24 25.69 -10.21
N PRO A 81 4.41 26.71 -10.52
CA PRO A 81 2.96 26.54 -10.66
C PRO A 81 2.55 25.46 -11.68
N THR A 82 3.29 25.30 -12.77
CA THR A 82 3.03 24.25 -13.78
C THR A 82 3.26 22.85 -13.23
N ASN A 83 4.32 22.65 -12.42
CA ASN A 83 4.61 21.38 -11.75
C ASN A 83 3.58 21.09 -10.66
N CYS A 84 3.23 22.11 -9.87
CA CYS A 84 2.14 22.05 -8.89
C CYS A 84 0.82 21.64 -9.52
N ALA A 85 0.44 22.30 -10.62
CA ALA A 85 -0.78 22.01 -11.35
C ALA A 85 -0.79 20.58 -11.90
N ARG A 86 0.34 20.09 -12.42
CA ARG A 86 0.43 18.71 -12.94
C ARG A 86 0.17 17.67 -11.85
N VAL A 87 0.80 17.79 -10.68
CA VAL A 87 0.59 16.82 -9.58
C VAL A 87 -0.77 16.99 -8.92
N PHE A 88 -1.28 18.21 -8.84
CA PHE A 88 -2.64 18.44 -8.37
C PHE A 88 -3.68 17.86 -9.33
N ASN A 89 -3.49 17.99 -10.65
CA ASN A 89 -4.34 17.34 -11.64
C ASN A 89 -4.24 15.82 -11.56
N GLU A 90 -3.04 15.27 -11.30
CA GLU A 90 -2.89 13.82 -11.06
C GLU A 90 -3.72 13.34 -9.86
N LEU A 91 -3.79 14.13 -8.76
CA LEU A 91 -4.70 13.87 -7.63
C LEU A 91 -6.17 13.92 -8.07
N LEU A 92 -6.55 14.89 -8.90
CA LEU A 92 -7.91 15.06 -9.39
C LEU A 92 -8.31 14.01 -10.42
N ASP A 93 -7.39 13.45 -11.19
CA ASP A 93 -7.68 12.43 -12.21
C ASP A 93 -7.61 11.00 -11.66
N LEU A 94 -7.31 10.85 -10.36
CA LEU A 94 -7.35 9.57 -9.68
C LEU A 94 -8.68 8.84 -9.91
N SER A 95 -8.57 7.65 -10.49
CA SER A 95 -9.67 6.73 -10.68
C SER A 95 -9.60 5.61 -9.65
N PHE A 96 -10.76 5.26 -9.09
CA PHE A 96 -10.89 4.18 -8.12
C PHE A 96 -11.49 2.94 -8.79
N ASN A 97 -10.84 1.79 -8.62
CA ASN A 97 -11.36 0.49 -9.07
C ASN A 97 -11.66 -0.40 -7.86
N SER A 98 -12.93 -0.80 -7.70
CA SER A 98 -13.37 -1.66 -6.59
C SER A 98 -12.83 -3.09 -6.65
N ASN A 99 -12.40 -3.55 -7.82
CA ASN A 99 -11.87 -4.90 -8.02
C ASN A 99 -10.37 -4.99 -7.72
N ASN A 100 -9.67 -3.85 -7.73
CA ASN A 100 -8.25 -3.79 -7.42
C ASN A 100 -7.90 -2.49 -6.70
N VAL A 101 -7.97 -2.54 -5.38
CA VAL A 101 -7.79 -1.39 -4.49
C VAL A 101 -6.30 -1.03 -4.32
N GLN A 102 -5.39 -1.99 -4.53
CA GLN A 102 -3.96 -1.83 -4.22
C GLN A 102 -3.25 -0.76 -5.08
N PRO A 103 -3.45 -0.68 -6.41
CA PRO A 103 -2.89 0.39 -7.24
C PRO A 103 -3.32 1.78 -6.77
N PHE A 104 -4.60 1.94 -6.41
CA PHE A 104 -5.13 3.20 -5.90
C PHE A 104 -4.40 3.62 -4.60
N ILE A 105 -4.23 2.69 -3.65
CA ILE A 105 -3.50 2.97 -2.41
C ILE A 105 -2.06 3.43 -2.70
N THR A 106 -1.37 2.76 -3.62
CA THR A 106 0.01 3.11 -3.99
C THR A 106 0.08 4.49 -4.64
N LEU A 107 -0.81 4.79 -5.59
CA LEU A 107 -0.85 6.09 -6.27
C LEU A 107 -1.11 7.23 -5.30
N VAL A 108 -2.09 7.07 -4.39
CA VAL A 108 -2.37 8.10 -3.37
C VAL A 108 -1.15 8.36 -2.48
N ARG A 109 -0.37 7.33 -2.11
CA ARG A 109 0.87 7.53 -1.34
C ARG A 109 1.95 8.27 -2.13
N THR A 110 2.11 7.94 -3.40
CA THR A 110 3.04 8.63 -4.30
C THR A 110 2.67 10.10 -4.45
N ILE A 111 1.40 10.38 -4.75
CA ILE A 111 0.89 11.75 -4.92
C ILE A 111 1.00 12.53 -3.62
N ASN A 112 0.62 11.97 -2.46
CA ASN A 112 0.79 12.66 -1.18
C ASN A 112 2.27 13.01 -0.89
N SER A 113 3.19 12.12 -1.27
CA SER A 113 4.63 12.39 -1.14
C SER A 113 5.10 13.47 -2.10
N GLN A 114 4.56 13.51 -3.33
CA GLN A 114 4.87 14.54 -4.32
C GLN A 114 4.30 15.90 -3.93
N LEU A 115 3.05 15.98 -3.45
CA LEU A 115 2.42 17.22 -2.97
C LEU A 115 3.28 17.91 -1.91
N PHE A 116 3.78 17.13 -0.93
CA PHE A 116 4.70 17.65 0.08
C PHE A 116 6.03 18.14 -0.51
N LYS A 117 6.64 17.36 -1.42
CA LYS A 117 7.90 17.73 -2.09
C LYS A 117 7.76 18.99 -2.96
N ILE A 118 6.57 19.23 -3.50
CA ILE A 118 6.22 20.35 -4.40
C ILE A 118 5.86 21.59 -3.58
N GLY A 119 5.71 21.48 -2.26
CA GLY A 119 5.33 22.59 -1.40
C GLY A 119 3.85 22.94 -1.48
N ILE A 120 3.00 22.03 -1.99
CA ILE A 120 1.55 22.16 -1.87
C ILE A 120 1.18 21.75 -0.45
N ASP A 121 1.04 22.76 0.41
CA ASP A 121 0.52 22.58 1.76
C ASP A 121 -1.01 22.51 1.71
N LEU A 122 -1.54 21.28 1.59
CA LEU A 122 -2.98 21.04 1.63
C LEU A 122 -3.35 20.44 3.00
N PRO A 123 -4.27 21.08 3.75
CA PRO A 123 -4.79 20.52 4.99
C PRO A 123 -5.24 19.06 4.85
N HIS A 124 -4.87 18.23 5.84
CA HIS A 124 -5.13 16.78 5.80
C HIS A 124 -6.60 16.42 5.60
N ASN A 125 -7.52 17.23 6.14
CA ASN A 125 -8.96 17.05 5.97
C ASN A 125 -9.41 17.30 4.51
N LEU A 126 -8.84 18.29 3.81
CA LEU A 126 -9.17 18.57 2.41
C LEU A 126 -8.70 17.44 1.49
N VAL A 127 -7.47 16.93 1.67
CA VAL A 127 -6.99 15.73 0.96
C VAL A 127 -7.95 14.57 1.21
N THR A 128 -8.38 14.39 2.46
CA THR A 128 -9.33 13.34 2.84
C THR A 128 -10.67 13.48 2.12
N TYR A 129 -11.25 14.68 2.05
CA TYR A 129 -12.50 14.92 1.33
C TYR A 129 -12.38 14.66 -0.18
N ILE A 130 -11.26 15.07 -0.79
CA ILE A 130 -10.98 14.79 -2.21
C ILE A 130 -10.96 13.28 -2.45
N LEU A 131 -10.21 12.53 -1.63
CA LEU A 131 -10.11 11.07 -1.75
C LEU A 131 -11.46 10.38 -1.56
N LEU A 132 -12.25 10.79 -0.56
CA LEU A 132 -13.59 10.24 -0.33
C LEU A 132 -14.52 10.47 -1.53
N LYS A 133 -14.43 11.62 -2.19
CA LYS A 133 -15.19 11.91 -3.41
C LYS A 133 -14.79 11.01 -4.60
N LYS A 134 -13.57 10.46 -4.59
CA LYS A 134 -13.10 9.52 -5.64
C LYS A 134 -13.59 8.09 -5.44
N LEU A 135 -14.09 7.74 -4.26
CA LEU A 135 -14.55 6.38 -3.99
C LEU A 135 -15.85 6.09 -4.74
N CYS A 136 -15.98 4.84 -5.20
CA CYS A 136 -17.18 4.36 -5.87
C CYS A 136 -18.38 4.36 -4.89
N PRO A 137 -19.63 4.59 -5.35
CA PRO A 137 -20.83 4.54 -4.50
C PRO A 137 -21.01 3.25 -3.67
N SER A 138 -20.40 2.14 -4.08
CA SER A 138 -20.38 0.89 -3.32
C SER A 138 -19.65 1.00 -1.97
N LEU A 139 -18.76 1.99 -1.80
CA LEU A 139 -17.98 2.22 -0.58
C LEU A 139 -18.56 3.31 0.33
N LYS A 140 -19.84 3.67 0.16
CA LYS A 140 -20.53 4.67 1.00
C LYS A 140 -20.42 4.37 2.50
N ASN A 141 -20.53 3.10 2.91
CA ASN A 141 -20.41 2.69 4.31
C ASN A 141 -19.02 3.00 4.88
N ILE A 142 -17.96 2.76 4.10
CA ILE A 142 -16.59 3.09 4.51
C ILE A 142 -16.43 4.60 4.63
N SER A 143 -16.95 5.35 3.66
CA SER A 143 -16.90 6.81 3.68
C SER A 143 -17.59 7.38 4.93
N GLN A 144 -18.78 6.88 5.27
CA GLN A 144 -19.50 7.24 6.49
C GLN A 144 -18.73 6.88 7.76
N LYS A 145 -18.14 5.68 7.82
CA LYS A 145 -17.31 5.27 8.96
C LYS A 145 -16.11 6.18 9.18
N ILE A 146 -15.51 6.69 8.10
CA ILE A 146 -14.39 7.62 8.18
C ILE A 146 -14.88 9.01 8.64
N THR A 147 -15.98 9.52 8.08
CA THR A 147 -16.50 10.87 8.42
C THR A 147 -17.11 10.97 9.81
N HIS A 148 -17.63 9.86 10.34
CA HIS A 148 -18.22 9.81 11.68
C HIS A 148 -17.29 9.18 12.73
N SER A 149 -16.01 8.94 12.41
CA SER A 149 -15.06 8.50 13.42
C SER A 149 -14.61 9.66 14.30
N ASP A 150 -14.36 9.41 15.59
CA ASP A 150 -13.76 10.38 16.51
C ASP A 150 -12.26 10.63 16.22
N LYS A 151 -11.73 10.07 15.13
CA LYS A 151 -10.31 10.18 14.75
C LYS A 151 -10.08 11.37 13.83
N PRO A 152 -8.87 11.97 13.85
CA PRO A 152 -8.52 13.03 12.92
C PRO A 152 -8.60 12.54 11.47
N LEU A 153 -9.31 13.30 10.63
CA LEU A 153 -9.46 13.05 9.20
C LEU A 153 -8.12 13.22 8.49
N THR A 154 -7.50 12.08 8.16
CA THR A 154 -6.21 12.02 7.48
C THR A 154 -6.28 11.10 6.27
N SER A 155 -5.45 11.35 5.26
CA SER A 155 -5.36 10.48 4.09
C SER A 155 -4.97 9.05 4.46
N ASN A 156 -4.11 8.89 5.48
CA ASN A 156 -3.71 7.60 6.02
C ASN A 156 -4.90 6.80 6.56
N LEU A 157 -5.83 7.45 7.26
CA LEU A 157 -7.05 6.81 7.75
C LEU A 157 -7.88 6.22 6.60
N VAL A 158 -8.05 6.97 5.50
CA VAL A 158 -8.74 6.47 4.29
C VAL A 158 -8.01 5.24 3.73
N LEU A 159 -6.69 5.32 3.58
CA LEU A 159 -5.89 4.22 3.04
C LEU A 159 -5.94 2.96 3.91
N ASP A 160 -5.96 3.11 5.24
CA ASP A 160 -6.06 2.00 6.17
C ASP A 160 -7.41 1.30 6.09
N HIS A 161 -8.50 2.07 6.02
CA HIS A 161 -9.84 1.51 5.81
C HIS A 161 -9.97 0.80 4.46
N LEU A 162 -9.37 1.34 3.39
CA LEU A 162 -9.33 0.69 2.08
C LEU A 162 -8.49 -0.60 2.10
N LYS A 163 -7.35 -0.60 2.81
CA LYS A 163 -6.51 -1.79 2.98
C LYS A 163 -7.26 -2.88 3.75
N LEU A 164 -7.97 -2.53 4.82
CA LEU A 164 -8.81 -3.45 5.58
C LEU A 164 -9.93 -4.04 4.69
N PHE A 165 -10.58 -3.20 3.90
CA PHE A 165 -11.60 -3.65 2.96
C PHE A 165 -11.05 -4.64 1.92
N ASN A 166 -9.88 -4.35 1.33
CA ASN A 166 -9.23 -5.24 0.38
C ASN A 166 -8.85 -6.59 1.01
N ASN A 167 -8.30 -6.57 2.23
CA ASN A 167 -7.99 -7.79 2.98
C ASN A 167 -9.23 -8.62 3.28
N ASN A 168 -10.35 -7.97 3.64
CA ASN A 168 -11.62 -8.66 3.89
C ASN A 168 -12.19 -9.28 2.61
N GLN A 169 -12.10 -8.59 1.47
CA GLN A 169 -12.50 -9.15 0.18
C GLN A 169 -11.67 -10.39 -0.19
N ALA A 170 -10.35 -10.32 -0.03
CA ALA A 170 -9.46 -11.45 -0.27
C ALA A 170 -9.78 -12.64 0.65
N ALA A 171 -10.08 -12.39 1.94
CA ALA A 171 -10.47 -13.42 2.88
C ALA A 171 -11.82 -14.08 2.53
N ILE A 172 -12.79 -13.31 2.02
CA ILE A 172 -14.07 -13.85 1.54
C ILE A 172 -13.86 -14.69 0.27
N ALA A 173 -13.06 -14.22 -0.69
CA ALA A 173 -12.74 -14.97 -1.90
C ALA A 173 -12.02 -16.29 -1.57
N ALA A 174 -11.09 -16.30 -0.62
CA ALA A 174 -10.37 -17.49 -0.17
C ALA A 174 -11.28 -18.53 0.51
N ARG A 175 -12.39 -18.10 1.13
CA ARG A 175 -13.40 -19.03 1.69
C ARG A 175 -14.22 -19.72 0.60
N ASN A 176 -14.41 -19.06 -0.54
CA ASN A 176 -15.23 -19.56 -1.65
C ASN A 176 -14.47 -20.52 -2.58
N THR A 177 -13.14 -20.51 -2.56
CA THR A 177 -12.28 -21.37 -3.41
C THR A 177 -11.79 -22.66 -2.74
N GLY A 178 -12.24 -22.96 -1.52
CA GLY A 178 -12.02 -24.27 -0.92
C GLY A 178 -10.55 -24.57 -0.60
N SER A 179 -9.99 -23.90 0.41
CA SER A 179 -8.95 -24.49 1.23
C SER A 179 -9.39 -24.41 2.68
N LYS A 180 -9.23 -25.53 3.41
CA LYS A 180 -9.66 -25.69 4.79
C LYS A 180 -9.12 -24.55 5.65
N THR A 181 -10.03 -23.69 6.08
CA THR A 181 -10.08 -23.01 7.37
C THR A 181 -8.78 -22.98 8.19
N GLU A 182 -7.83 -22.12 7.82
CA GLU A 182 -7.01 -21.43 8.83
C GLU A 182 -7.48 -19.98 8.90
N VAL A 183 -8.69 -19.82 9.43
CA VAL A 183 -9.12 -18.51 9.88
C VAL A 183 -8.50 -18.37 11.27
N VAL A 184 -7.56 -17.42 11.43
CA VAL A 184 -7.25 -16.80 12.74
C VAL A 184 -8.48 -15.97 13.13
N ALA A 185 -9.56 -16.67 13.43
CA ALA A 185 -10.65 -16.16 14.23
C ALA A 185 -10.47 -16.82 15.59
N LEU A 186 -10.60 -16.02 16.64
CA LEU A 186 -10.82 -16.48 18.00
C LEU A 186 -12.13 -17.26 18.02
N TYR A 187 -12.15 -18.45 17.42
CA TYR A 187 -13.24 -19.37 17.57
C TYR A 187 -13.08 -19.98 18.94
N SER A 188 -14.01 -19.63 19.83
CA SER A 188 -14.48 -20.48 20.91
C SER A 188 -15.14 -21.73 20.32
N ASN A 189 -14.41 -22.46 19.47
CA ASN A 189 -14.73 -23.82 19.09
C ASN A 189 -14.47 -24.67 20.34
N PHE A 190 -15.43 -24.66 21.25
CA PHE A 190 -15.46 -25.54 22.40
C PHE A 190 -15.70 -26.97 21.92
N SER A 191 -14.70 -27.57 21.26
CA SER A 191 -14.66 -28.99 21.00
C SER A 191 -14.94 -29.70 22.33
N LYS A 192 -15.87 -30.65 22.35
CA LYS A 192 -16.12 -31.51 23.52
C LYS A 192 -15.23 -32.75 23.53
N LYS A 193 -14.24 -32.82 22.63
CA LYS A 193 -13.32 -33.96 22.52
C LYS A 193 -12.14 -33.77 23.45
N CYS A 194 -11.78 -34.83 24.16
CA CYS A 194 -10.54 -34.91 24.94
C CYS A 194 -9.33 -35.13 24.02
N LYS A 195 -8.15 -34.66 24.44
CA LYS A 195 -6.88 -34.90 23.73
C LYS A 195 -6.07 -35.97 24.47
N ILE A 196 -5.11 -36.62 23.78
CA ILE A 196 -4.26 -37.66 24.36
C ILE A 196 -3.61 -37.10 25.63
N MET A 197 -3.77 -37.81 26.75
CA MET A 197 -3.37 -37.43 28.11
C MET A 197 -4.03 -36.18 28.71
N ALA A 198 -5.12 -35.66 28.12
CA ALA A 198 -5.81 -34.46 28.62
C ALA A 198 -7.33 -34.56 28.51
N HIS A 199 -8.00 -34.50 29.67
CA HIS A 199 -9.45 -34.43 29.74
C HIS A 199 -9.94 -33.00 29.44
N ASN A 200 -11.04 -32.91 28.69
CA ASN A 200 -11.70 -31.64 28.42
C ASN A 200 -12.92 -31.52 29.33
N PHE A 201 -12.96 -30.47 30.15
CA PHE A 201 -14.04 -30.25 31.12
C PHE A 201 -15.42 -30.06 30.46
N LEU A 202 -15.47 -29.75 29.17
CA LEU A 202 -16.71 -29.64 28.38
C LEU A 202 -17.15 -30.96 27.75
N SER A 203 -16.45 -32.07 28.01
CA SER A 203 -16.82 -33.39 27.51
C SER A 203 -18.06 -33.94 28.22
N ASN A 204 -18.84 -34.75 27.51
CA ASN A 204 -20.04 -35.40 28.04
C ASN A 204 -19.74 -36.60 29.00
N HIS A 205 -18.52 -36.70 29.53
CA HIS A 205 -18.10 -37.75 30.46
C HIS A 205 -17.19 -37.14 31.53
N PRO A 206 -17.15 -37.66 32.77
CA PRO A 206 -16.24 -37.19 33.81
C PRO A 206 -14.78 -37.59 33.51
N GLY A 207 -13.82 -36.82 34.02
CA GLY A 207 -12.39 -37.04 33.78
C GLY A 207 -11.87 -38.41 34.21
N SER A 208 -12.47 -38.99 35.26
CA SER A 208 -12.16 -40.35 35.73
C SER A 208 -12.42 -41.43 34.69
N SER A 209 -13.41 -41.23 33.81
CA SER A 209 -13.81 -42.19 32.78
C SER A 209 -13.25 -41.85 31.40
N CYS A 210 -12.34 -40.87 31.32
CA CYS A 210 -11.78 -40.43 30.06
C CYS A 210 -10.68 -41.37 29.57
N TRP A 211 -10.96 -42.16 28.54
CA TRP A 211 -9.97 -43.08 27.95
C TRP A 211 -8.81 -42.37 27.27
N MET A 212 -8.98 -41.09 26.99
CA MET A 212 -7.91 -40.25 26.44
C MET A 212 -6.90 -39.84 27.51
N LEU A 213 -7.33 -39.72 28.78
CA LEU A 213 -6.47 -39.50 29.95
C LEU A 213 -5.92 -40.83 30.49
N TYR A 214 -6.75 -41.88 30.46
CA TYR A 214 -6.45 -43.22 30.96
C TYR A 214 -6.66 -44.28 29.88
N PRO A 215 -5.67 -44.52 28.99
CA PRO A 215 -5.80 -45.45 27.87
C PRO A 215 -6.17 -46.88 28.27
N HIS A 216 -5.82 -47.29 29.50
CA HIS A 216 -6.15 -48.61 30.05
C HIS A 216 -7.65 -48.80 30.35
N LEU A 217 -8.44 -47.71 30.41
CA LEU A 217 -9.89 -47.76 30.58
C LEU A 217 -10.63 -47.92 29.25
N ARG A 218 -9.91 -47.91 28.11
CA ARG A 218 -10.50 -48.03 26.78
C ARG A 218 -11.11 -49.44 26.62
N PRO A 219 -12.43 -49.56 26.35
CA PRO A 219 -13.05 -50.85 26.11
C PRO A 219 -12.39 -51.51 24.89
N ALA A 220 -12.03 -52.78 25.02
CA ALA A 220 -11.57 -53.59 23.90
C ALA A 220 -12.74 -53.77 22.93
N ASN A 221 -12.61 -53.22 21.73
CA ASN A 221 -13.45 -53.43 20.54
C ASN A 221 -14.96 -53.67 20.79
N GLY A 222 -15.73 -52.58 20.76
CA GLY A 222 -16.95 -52.53 19.94
C GLY A 222 -18.15 -53.38 20.34
N VAL A 223 -18.50 -53.50 21.62
CA VAL A 223 -19.91 -53.66 21.97
C VAL A 223 -20.57 -52.31 21.69
N LYS A 224 -21.36 -52.22 20.62
CA LYS A 224 -22.26 -51.09 20.39
C LYS A 224 -23.23 -51.04 21.57
N ALA A 225 -22.92 -50.23 22.57
CA ALA A 225 -23.83 -49.96 23.67
C ALA A 225 -25.02 -49.17 23.11
N ASN A 226 -26.15 -49.87 23.15
CA ASN A 226 -27.51 -49.48 22.83
C ASN A 226 -27.84 -48.00 23.03
N GLN A 227 -28.58 -47.49 22.04
CA GLN A 227 -29.49 -46.37 22.22
C GLN A 227 -30.28 -46.57 23.52
N SER A 228 -30.22 -45.59 24.40
CA SER A 228 -31.12 -45.53 25.55
C SER A 228 -32.52 -45.28 25.02
N GLU A 229 -33.31 -46.33 25.09
CA GLU A 229 -34.75 -46.39 24.90
C GLU A 229 -35.41 -45.37 25.85
N SER A 230 -35.87 -44.24 25.31
CA SER A 230 -36.74 -43.32 26.01
C SER A 230 -38.18 -43.82 25.90
N THR A 231 -38.57 -44.74 26.78
CA THR A 231 -39.97 -45.13 26.99
C THR A 231 -40.60 -44.31 28.12
N LYS A 232 -41.52 -43.43 27.69
CA LYS A 232 -42.82 -43.04 28.30
C LYS A 232 -42.87 -42.55 29.75
N LYS A 233 -43.49 -41.37 29.92
CA LYS A 233 -44.89 -41.34 30.39
C LYS A 233 -45.59 -40.02 30.08
N ASP A 234 -46.64 -40.13 29.26
CA ASP A 234 -47.80 -39.25 29.32
C ASP A 234 -48.42 -39.31 30.73
N GLN A 235 -48.76 -38.14 31.25
CA GLN A 235 -49.97 -37.90 32.03
C GLN A 235 -50.36 -36.43 31.92
#